data_AF-W5PC37-F1
#
_entry.id   AF-W5PC37-F1
#
_cell.length_a   1.000
_cell.length_b   1.000
_cell.length_c   1.000
_cell.angle_alpha   90.00
_cell.angle_beta   90.00
_cell.angle_gamma   90.00
#
_symmetry.space_group_name_H-M   'P 1'
#
loop_
_entity.id
_entity.type
_entity.pdbx_description
1 polymer ?
#
loop_
_entity_poly.entity_id
_entity_poly.type
_entity_poly.pdbx_seq_one_letter_code
_entity_poly.pdbx_strand_id
1 'polypeptide(L)'
;RRAHTLTVLFILTCVLGYVTLLEETPRDTAYNTKRGIVASILVFLCFGVTQAKDGPFSRPHPAYWRFWLCVSVVYELFLIFILFQTVQDGRQFLKYVDPRLGVPLPERDYGGNCLIYDADNKSDPFHNVWDKLDGCGPGHIIGW
;
A
#
# COMPACT_ATOMS: atom_id res chain seq x y z
N ARG A 1 20.28 10.47 -22.18
CA ARG A 1 19.03 10.17 -21.43
C ARG A 1 18.02 9.29 -22.21
N ARG A 2 17.79 9.46 -23.53
CA ARG A 2 16.84 8.64 -24.32
C ARG A 2 17.20 7.14 -24.44
N ALA A 3 18.49 6.80 -24.51
CA ALA A 3 18.92 5.40 -24.68
C ALA A 3 18.54 4.52 -23.47
N HIS A 4 18.73 5.02 -22.24
CA HIS A 4 18.39 4.27 -21.02
C HIS A 4 16.89 3.94 -20.92
N THR A 5 16.02 4.82 -21.39
CA THR A 5 14.58 4.56 -21.41
C THR A 5 14.22 3.43 -22.38
N LEU A 6 14.82 3.43 -23.58
CA LEU A 6 14.59 2.38 -24.58
C LEU A 6 15.14 1.03 -24.12
N THR A 7 16.32 1.01 -23.48
CA THR A 7 16.88 -0.23 -22.93
C THR A 7 16.03 -0.82 -21.81
N VAL A 8 15.48 0.01 -20.92
CA VAL A 8 14.59 -0.44 -19.83
C VAL A 8 13.30 -1.03 -20.40
N LEU A 9 12.68 -0.37 -21.39
CA LEU A 9 11.46 -0.86 -22.03
C LEU A 9 11.69 -2.16 -22.81
N PHE A 10 12.84 -2.28 -23.47
CA PHE A 10 13.22 -3.49 -24.18
C PHE A 10 13.39 -4.67 -23.22
N ILE A 11 14.15 -4.47 -22.13
CA ILE A 11 14.34 -5.50 -21.09
C ILE A 11 12.99 -5.89 -20.49
N LEU A 12 12.13 -4.91 -20.16
CA LEU A 12 10.80 -5.16 -19.62
C LEU A 12 9.96 -6.04 -20.55
N THR A 13 9.99 -5.75 -21.86
CA THR A 13 9.26 -6.52 -22.88
C THR A 13 9.81 -7.94 -23.00
N CYS A 14 11.13 -8.11 -22.99
CA CYS A 14 11.78 -9.41 -23.03
C CYS A 14 11.45 -10.26 -21.79
N VAL A 15 11.44 -9.66 -20.60
CA VAL A 15 11.08 -10.36 -19.35
C VAL A 15 9.61 -10.80 -19.38
N LEU A 16 8.70 -9.95 -19.84
CA LEU A 16 7.29 -10.32 -19.99
C LEU A 16 7.09 -11.43 -21.04
N GLY A 17 7.82 -11.37 -22.16
CA GLY A 17 7.81 -12.43 -23.16
C GLY A 17 8.34 -13.75 -22.62
N TYR A 18 9.40 -13.72 -21.81
CA TYR A 18 9.93 -14.92 -21.15
C TYR A 18 8.89 -15.55 -20.21
N VAL A 19 8.31 -14.75 -19.30
CA VAL A 19 7.34 -15.24 -18.30
C VAL A 19 6.07 -15.79 -18.98
N THR A 20 5.62 -15.18 -20.07
CA THR A 20 4.39 -15.63 -20.75
C THR A 20 4.59 -16.83 -21.67
N LEU A 21 5.76 -16.96 -22.31
CA LEU A 21 5.99 -18.00 -23.33
C LEU A 21 6.75 -19.21 -22.81
N LEU A 22 7.57 -19.06 -21.77
CA LEU A 22 8.52 -20.10 -21.33
C LEU A 22 8.26 -20.58 -19.91
N GLU A 23 7.50 -19.84 -19.09
CA GLU A 23 7.15 -20.27 -17.74
C GLU A 23 5.83 -21.04 -17.74
N GLU A 24 5.85 -22.28 -17.25
CA GLU A 24 4.62 -23.05 -17.11
C GLU A 24 3.70 -22.46 -16.04
N THR A 25 2.40 -22.37 -16.34
CA THR A 25 1.41 -21.83 -15.41
C THR A 25 0.89 -22.91 -14.46
N PRO A 26 1.06 -22.76 -13.14
CA PRO A 26 0.45 -23.67 -12.17
C PRO A 26 -1.08 -23.65 -12.27
N ARG A 27 -1.76 -24.74 -11.90
CA ARG A 27 -3.25 -24.83 -11.94
C ARG A 27 -3.97 -24.06 -10.82
N ASP A 28 -3.25 -23.31 -10.00
CA ASP A 28 -3.83 -22.50 -8.92
C ASP A 28 -4.25 -21.12 -9.43
N THR A 29 -5.55 -20.91 -9.56
CA THR A 29 -6.14 -19.63 -9.99
C THR A 29 -5.78 -18.48 -9.04
N ALA A 30 -5.83 -18.69 -7.73
CA ALA A 30 -5.59 -17.60 -6.77
C ALA A 30 -4.13 -17.12 -6.83
N TYR A 31 -3.20 -18.07 -6.94
CA TYR A 31 -1.78 -17.76 -7.14
C TYR A 31 -1.54 -17.00 -8.46
N ASN A 32 -2.13 -17.48 -9.56
CA ASN A 32 -1.98 -16.84 -10.87
C ASN A 32 -2.57 -15.43 -10.90
N THR A 33 -3.74 -15.22 -10.29
CA THR A 33 -4.36 -13.89 -10.16
C THR A 33 -3.46 -12.96 -9.35
N LYS A 34 -2.92 -13.40 -8.21
CA LYS A 34 -1.99 -12.59 -7.40
C LYS A 34 -0.74 -12.21 -8.18
N ARG A 35 -0.12 -13.17 -8.88
CA ARG A 35 1.03 -12.90 -9.76
C ARG A 35 0.70 -11.90 -10.86
N GLY A 36 -0.43 -12.07 -11.54
CA GLY A 36 -0.86 -11.18 -12.62
C GLY A 36 -1.09 -9.74 -12.15
N ILE A 37 -1.75 -9.56 -11.00
CA ILE A 37 -1.97 -8.24 -10.40
C ILE A 37 -0.62 -7.59 -10.04
N VAL A 38 0.26 -8.32 -9.34
CA VAL A 38 1.59 -7.81 -8.96
C VAL A 38 2.42 -7.44 -10.19
N ALA A 39 2.45 -8.30 -11.22
CA ALA A 39 3.17 -8.02 -12.46
C ALA A 39 2.61 -6.78 -13.17
N SER A 40 1.28 -6.63 -13.23
CA SER A 40 0.62 -5.47 -13.85
C SER A 40 0.99 -4.17 -13.13
N ILE A 41 0.98 -4.16 -11.79
CA ILE A 41 1.40 -3.00 -10.99
C ILE A 41 2.88 -2.68 -11.23
N LEU A 42 3.77 -3.68 -11.20
CA LEU A 42 5.20 -3.46 -11.42
C LEU A 42 5.51 -2.92 -12.81
N VAL A 43 4.85 -3.44 -13.85
CA VAL A 43 4.97 -2.94 -15.23
C VAL A 43 4.48 -1.50 -15.31
N PHE A 44 3.32 -1.19 -14.72
CA PHE A 44 2.80 0.18 -14.67
C PHE A 44 3.76 1.13 -13.94
N LEU A 45 4.31 0.74 -12.79
CA LEU A 45 5.28 1.55 -12.04
C LEU A 45 6.56 1.77 -12.86
N CYS A 46 7.11 0.73 -13.48
CA CYS A 46 8.31 0.83 -14.30
C CYS A 46 8.08 1.74 -15.51
N PHE A 47 6.97 1.54 -16.23
CA PHE A 47 6.59 2.39 -17.35
C PHE A 47 6.36 3.84 -16.90
N GLY A 48 5.59 4.03 -15.84
CA GLY A 48 5.27 5.34 -15.27
C GLY A 48 6.51 6.11 -14.83
N VAL A 49 7.46 5.50 -14.12
CA VAL A 49 8.72 6.16 -13.72
C VAL A 49 9.54 6.62 -14.93
N THR A 50 9.55 5.83 -16.01
CA THR A 50 10.32 6.17 -17.22
C THR A 50 9.67 7.24 -18.08
N GLN A 51 8.33 7.25 -18.19
CA GLN A 51 7.59 8.15 -19.08
C GLN A 51 7.02 9.39 -18.40
N ALA A 52 6.79 9.36 -17.08
CA ALA A 52 6.25 10.50 -16.37
C ALA A 52 7.17 11.73 -16.51
N LYS A 53 6.56 12.89 -16.70
CA LYS A 53 7.26 14.16 -16.73
C LYS A 53 7.77 14.50 -15.33
N ASP A 54 8.87 15.24 -15.27
CA ASP A 54 9.37 15.76 -14.00
C ASP A 54 8.34 16.71 -13.39
N GLY A 55 7.96 16.43 -12.14
CA GLY A 55 7.10 17.30 -11.35
C GLY A 55 7.85 18.53 -10.82
N PRO A 56 7.16 19.39 -10.06
CA PRO A 56 7.77 20.60 -9.47
C PRO A 56 8.86 20.28 -8.44
N PHE A 57 8.92 19.04 -7.94
CA PHE A 57 9.94 18.58 -7.00
C PHE A 57 11.15 17.98 -7.74
N SER A 58 12.33 18.52 -7.48
CA SER A 58 13.57 18.12 -8.17
C SER A 58 14.58 17.35 -7.30
N ARG A 59 14.45 17.37 -5.97
CA ARG A 59 15.37 16.73 -5.01
C ARG A 59 14.63 15.71 -4.13
N PRO A 60 15.18 14.53 -3.78
CA PRO A 60 16.57 14.11 -3.97
C PRO A 60 16.91 13.63 -5.39
N HIS A 61 16.01 12.93 -6.10
CA HIS A 61 16.19 12.53 -7.50
C HIS A 61 14.85 12.50 -8.25
N PRO A 62 14.75 12.92 -9.53
CA PRO A 62 13.45 12.99 -10.21
C PRO A 62 12.71 11.66 -10.34
N ALA A 63 13.44 10.54 -10.50
CA ALA A 63 12.82 9.21 -10.54
C ALA A 63 12.09 8.83 -9.24
N TYR A 64 12.55 9.34 -8.08
CA TYR A 64 11.89 9.10 -6.79
C TYR A 64 10.48 9.71 -6.78
N TRP A 65 10.35 10.95 -7.27
CA TRP A 65 9.07 11.63 -7.33
C TRP A 65 8.11 11.02 -8.35
N ARG A 66 8.64 10.61 -9.51
CA ARG A 66 7.85 9.88 -10.51
C ARG A 66 7.34 8.54 -9.96
N PHE A 67 8.16 7.83 -9.20
CA PHE A 67 7.76 6.59 -8.54
C PHE A 67 6.57 6.82 -7.60
N TRP A 68 6.67 7.81 -6.71
CA TRP A 68 5.58 8.12 -5.78
C TRP A 68 4.31 8.62 -6.46
N LEU A 69 4.43 9.39 -7.55
CA LEU A 69 3.28 9.76 -8.37
C LEU A 69 2.60 8.52 -8.97
N CYS A 70 3.36 7.56 -9.49
CA CYS A 70 2.76 6.33 -10.03
C CYS A 70 2.14 5.47 -8.92
N VAL A 71 2.78 5.39 -7.74
CA VAL A 71 2.22 4.72 -6.56
C VAL A 71 0.91 5.38 -6.12
N SER A 72 0.84 6.72 -6.08
CA SER A 72 -0.38 7.43 -5.70
C SER A 72 -1.51 7.19 -6.69
N VAL A 73 -1.22 7.08 -7.99
CA VAL A 73 -2.24 6.73 -9.00
C VAL A 73 -2.75 5.30 -8.79
N VAL A 74 -1.88 4.33 -8.53
CA VAL A 74 -2.30 2.94 -8.22
C VAL A 74 -3.17 2.92 -6.95
N TYR A 75 -2.77 3.66 -5.92
CA TYR A 75 -3.53 3.80 -4.69
C TYR A 75 -4.91 4.43 -4.92
N GLU A 76 -4.99 5.49 -5.72
CA GLU A 76 -6.27 6.15 -6.05
C GLU A 76 -7.22 5.19 -6.80
N LEU A 77 -6.70 4.47 -7.81
CA LEU A 77 -7.49 3.46 -8.52
C LEU A 77 -7.98 2.35 -7.59
N PHE A 78 -7.15 1.98 -6.61
CA PHE A 78 -7.51 1.01 -5.59
C PHE A 78 -8.60 1.53 -4.64
N LEU A 79 -8.52 2.79 -4.21
CA LEU A 79 -9.56 3.43 -3.40
C LEU A 79 -10.88 3.52 -4.15
N ILE A 80 -10.85 3.93 -5.43
CA ILE A 80 -12.04 3.95 -6.29
C ILE A 80 -12.63 2.55 -6.41
N PHE A 81 -11.80 1.51 -6.57
CA PHE A 81 -12.28 0.13 -6.58
C PHE A 81 -12.99 -0.25 -5.26
N ILE A 82 -12.40 0.06 -4.10
CA ILE A 82 -13.01 -0.17 -2.78
C ILE A 82 -14.30 0.61 -2.62
N LEU A 83 -14.37 1.85 -3.12
CA LEU A 83 -15.54 2.72 -3.02
C LEU A 83 -16.81 2.08 -3.59
N PHE A 84 -16.67 1.23 -4.62
CA PHE A 84 -17.78 0.51 -5.22
C PHE A 84 -18.08 -0.86 -4.57
N GLN A 85 -17.30 -1.29 -3.56
CA GLN A 85 -17.55 -2.54 -2.83
C GLN A 85 -18.53 -2.33 -1.68
N THR A 86 -19.24 -3.39 -1.28
CA THR A 86 -19.95 -3.40 0.01
C THR A 86 -18.96 -3.41 1.17
N VAL A 87 -19.39 -3.00 2.37
CA VAL A 87 -18.52 -3.02 3.57
C VAL A 87 -18.02 -4.43 3.87
N GLN A 88 -18.87 -5.43 3.67
CA GLN A 88 -18.58 -6.84 3.90
C GLN A 88 -17.54 -7.34 2.89
N ASP A 89 -17.75 -7.05 1.60
CA ASP A 89 -16.85 -7.47 0.53
C ASP A 89 -15.50 -6.76 0.63
N GLY A 90 -15.48 -5.46 0.91
CA GLY A 90 -14.26 -4.71 1.14
C GLY A 90 -13.43 -5.27 2.29
N ARG A 91 -14.06 -5.66 3.40
CA ARG A 91 -13.38 -6.29 4.55
C ARG A 91 -12.79 -7.65 4.20
N GLN A 92 -13.51 -8.49 3.44
CA GLN A 92 -12.96 -9.77 2.99
C GLN A 92 -11.85 -9.55 1.95
N PHE A 93 -12.00 -8.57 1.06
CA PHE A 93 -11.00 -8.25 0.05
C PHE A 93 -9.68 -7.81 0.69
N LEU A 94 -9.72 -6.98 1.74
CA LEU A 94 -8.53 -6.54 2.45
C LEU A 94 -7.73 -7.68 3.08
N LYS A 95 -8.32 -8.86 3.31
CA LYS A 95 -7.58 -10.06 3.76
C LYS A 95 -6.55 -10.55 2.75
N TYR A 96 -6.74 -10.26 1.46
CA TYR A 96 -5.74 -10.57 0.44
C TYR A 96 -4.48 -9.71 0.56
N VAL A 97 -4.56 -8.57 1.27
CA VAL A 97 -3.45 -7.66 1.54
C VAL A 97 -2.81 -7.97 2.90
N ASP A 98 -3.60 -8.02 3.97
CA ASP A 98 -3.14 -8.47 5.30
C ASP A 98 -4.11 -9.54 5.83
N PRO A 99 -3.66 -10.78 6.07
CA PRO A 99 -4.48 -11.88 6.57
C PRO A 99 -5.20 -11.59 7.90
N ARG A 100 -4.72 -10.62 8.69
CA ARG A 100 -5.29 -10.23 9.98
C ARG A 100 -6.51 -9.30 9.86
N LEU A 101 -6.81 -8.81 8.65
CA LEU A 101 -7.94 -7.91 8.41
C LEU A 101 -9.28 -8.68 8.29
N GLY A 102 -10.37 -7.93 8.16
CA GLY A 102 -11.71 -8.47 7.93
C GLY A 102 -12.35 -9.22 9.11
N VAL A 103 -11.80 -9.04 10.30
CA VAL A 103 -12.46 -9.28 11.58
C VAL A 103 -13.05 -7.95 12.10
N PRO A 104 -14.12 -7.96 12.91
CA PRO A 104 -14.55 -6.76 13.61
C PRO A 104 -13.39 -6.22 14.45
N LEU A 105 -13.01 -4.96 14.22
CA LEU A 105 -12.01 -4.31 15.06
C LEU A 105 -12.63 -4.10 16.45
N PRO A 106 -11.88 -4.33 17.54
CA PRO A 106 -12.31 -3.90 18.86
C PRO A 106 -12.49 -2.38 18.82
N GLU A 107 -13.66 -1.92 19.23
CA GLU A 107 -13.93 -0.49 19.32
C GLU A 107 -13.06 0.08 20.44
N ARG A 108 -12.19 1.03 20.10
CA ARG A 108 -11.41 1.76 21.10
C ARG A 108 -12.31 2.82 21.72
N ASP A 109 -12.54 2.71 23.02
CA ASP A 109 -13.24 3.73 23.77
C ASP A 109 -12.29 4.90 24.06
N TYR A 110 -12.26 5.90 23.16
CA TYR A 110 -11.45 7.11 23.36
C TYR A 110 -12.03 8.05 24.43
N GLY A 111 -13.30 7.88 24.81
CA GLY A 111 -14.02 8.72 25.78
C GLY A 111 -14.21 8.08 27.16
N GLY A 112 -13.56 6.94 27.41
CA GLY A 112 -13.67 6.18 28.65
C GLY A 112 -12.93 6.80 29.83
N ASN A 113 -12.16 5.98 30.57
CA ASN A 113 -11.47 6.42 31.78
C ASN A 113 -10.47 7.56 31.50
N CYS A 114 -10.74 8.75 32.04
CA CYS A 114 -9.91 9.95 31.89
C CYS A 114 -8.73 10.04 32.87
N LEU A 115 -8.51 9.02 33.72
CA LEU A 115 -7.42 9.03 34.69
C LEU A 115 -6.07 8.87 33.99
N ILE A 116 -5.25 9.92 34.03
CA ILE A 116 -3.87 9.88 33.52
C ILE A 116 -3.01 8.92 34.35
N TYR A 117 -3.23 8.90 35.66
CA TYR A 117 -2.57 8.00 36.60
C TYR A 117 -3.63 7.18 37.34
N ASP A 118 -3.61 5.87 37.13
CA ASP A 118 -4.48 4.92 37.81
C ASP A 118 -3.69 4.26 38.95
N ALA A 119 -4.02 4.65 40.18
CA ALA A 119 -3.39 4.11 41.39
C ALA A 119 -3.81 2.67 41.70
N ASP A 120 -4.93 2.20 41.12
CA ASP A 120 -5.48 0.87 41.36
C ASP A 120 -4.78 -0.18 40.47
N ASN A 121 -4.24 0.24 39.32
CA ASN A 121 -3.42 -0.62 38.45
C ASN A 121 -1.92 -0.54 38.80
N LYS A 122 -1.48 -1.38 39.73
CA LYS A 122 -0.09 -1.41 40.23
C LYS A 122 0.97 -1.83 39.20
N SER A 123 0.57 -2.51 38.12
CA SER A 123 1.50 -2.97 37.07
C SER A 123 1.74 -1.94 35.98
N ASP A 124 0.70 -1.17 35.61
CA ASP A 124 0.82 -0.08 34.63
C ASP A 124 -0.12 1.08 35.02
N PRO A 125 0.35 2.01 35.87
CA PRO A 125 -0.45 3.14 36.31
C PRO A 125 -0.76 4.14 35.18
N PHE A 126 -0.03 4.12 34.06
CA PHE A 126 -0.19 5.06 32.95
C PHE A 126 -0.83 4.43 31.71
N HIS A 127 -1.45 3.25 31.85
CA HIS A 127 -2.04 2.51 30.74
C HIS A 127 -3.04 3.34 29.91
N ASN A 128 -3.81 4.22 30.54
CA ASN A 128 -4.76 5.10 29.85
C ASN A 128 -4.08 6.09 28.91
N VAL A 129 -2.84 6.53 29.21
CA VAL A 129 -2.10 7.41 28.30
C VAL A 129 -1.72 6.66 27.03
N TRP A 130 -1.14 5.47 27.17
CA TRP A 130 -0.66 4.67 26.04
C TRP A 130 -1.79 4.08 25.20
N ASP A 131 -2.92 3.73 25.81
CA ASP A 131 -4.06 3.18 25.07
C ASP A 131 -4.77 4.23 24.23
N LYS A 132 -4.74 5.51 24.66
CA LYS A 132 -5.39 6.63 23.97
C LYS A 132 -4.46 7.35 23.00
N LEU A 133 -3.16 7.28 23.20
CA LEU A 133 -2.15 7.85 22.31
C LEU A 133 -1.84 6.86 21.19
N ASP A 134 -2.72 6.82 20.19
CA ASP A 134 -2.55 5.98 19.01
C ASP A 134 -1.63 6.61 17.96
N GLY A 135 -1.30 5.84 16.91
CA GLY A 135 -0.45 6.31 15.82
C GLY A 135 -1.03 7.49 15.04
N CYS A 136 -2.31 7.84 15.24
CA CYS A 136 -2.93 9.00 14.60
C CYS A 136 -2.34 10.31 15.15
N GLY A 137 -2.05 10.37 16.46
CA GLY A 137 -1.44 11.54 17.10
C GLY A 137 -0.08 11.92 16.51
N PRO A 138 0.92 11.02 16.52
CA PRO A 138 2.20 11.26 15.85
C PRO A 138 2.04 11.49 14.35
N GLY A 139 1.14 10.76 13.68
CA GLY A 139 0.84 10.90 12.25
C GLY A 139 0.46 12.34 11.86
N HIS A 140 -0.45 12.95 12.62
CA HIS A 140 -0.85 14.35 12.42
C HIS A 140 0.31 15.33 12.69
N ILE A 141 1.14 15.07 13.71
CA ILE A 141 2.28 15.94 14.04
C ILE A 141 3.35 15.93 12.94
N ILE A 142 3.55 14.78 12.27
CA ILE A 142 4.49 14.64 11.16
C ILE A 142 3.89 14.99 9.78
N GLY A 143 2.65 15.50 9.75
CA GLY A 143 2.01 16.01 8.55
C GLY A 143 1.43 14.95 7.62
N TRP A 144 0.99 13.81 8.18
CA TRP A 144 0.10 12.87 7.50
C TRP A 144 -1.36 13.19 7.77
#